data_AF-A0A3A9JMS8-F1
#
_entry.id   AF-A0A3A9JMS8-F1
#
_cell.length_a   1.000
_cell.length_b   1.000
_cell.length_c   1.000
_cell.angle_alpha   90.00
_cell.angle_beta   90.00
_cell.angle_gamma   90.00
#
_symmetry.space_group_name_H-M   'P 1'
#
loop_
_entity.id
_entity.type
_entity.pdbx_description
1 polymer ?
#
loop_
_entity_poly.entity_id
_entity_poly.type
_entity_poly.pdbx_seq_one_letter_code
_entity_poly.pdbx_strand_id
1 'polypeptide(L)' 'MSCEHCARAITQAIRAEDPGAEVRVDLAGGTVRAVTALPRDKVVAAIEEEGYGVAR' A
#
# COMPACT_ATOMS: atom_id res chain seq x y z
N MET A 1 -15.96 2.11 9.30
CA MET A 1 -14.83 1.15 9.34
C MET A 1 -14.64 0.57 7.94
N SER A 2 -14.19 1.41 7.02
CA SER A 2 -14.21 1.15 5.58
C SER A 2 -12.78 0.89 5.10
N CYS A 3 -12.40 -0.37 5.08
CA CYS A 3 -11.11 -0.83 4.54
C CYS A 3 -10.86 -0.32 3.10
N GLU A 4 -11.92 0.01 2.36
CA GLU A 4 -11.84 0.59 1.02
C GLU A 4 -11.11 1.94 0.97
N HIS A 5 -11.23 2.78 2.01
CA HIS A 5 -10.51 4.06 2.06
C HIS A 5 -9.02 3.82 2.33
N CYS A 6 -8.69 2.88 3.20
CA CYS A 6 -7.30 2.48 3.46
C CYS A 6 -6.65 1.92 2.20
N ALA A 7 -7.35 1.03 1.48
CA ALA A 7 -6.89 0.44 0.23
C ALA A 7 -6.51 1.49 -0.81
N ARG A 8 -7.37 2.52 -0.94
CA ARG A 8 -7.17 3.60 -1.89
C ARG A 8 -6.02 4.51 -1.48
N ALA A 9 -5.91 4.86 -0.19
CA ALA A 9 -4.82 5.66 0.34
C ALA A 9 -3.46 4.98 0.13
N ILE A 10 -3.35 3.70 0.53
CA ILE A 10 -2.14 2.88 0.33
C ILE A 10 -1.77 2.81 -1.16
N THR A 11 -2.76 2.57 -2.03
CA THR A 11 -2.51 2.53 -3.48
C THR A 11 -1.98 3.86 -4.01
N GLN A 12 -2.51 4.99 -3.54
CA GLN A 12 -2.08 6.32 -3.95
C GLN A 12 -0.67 6.63 -3.47
N ALA A 13 -0.33 6.31 -2.22
CA ALA A 13 1.00 6.53 -1.66
C ALA A 13 2.07 5.73 -2.39
N ILE A 14 1.80 4.46 -2.68
CA ILE A 14 2.73 3.63 -3.47
C ILE A 14 2.85 4.17 -4.90
N ARG A 15 1.73 4.56 -5.54
CA ARG A 15 1.75 5.11 -6.90
C ARG A 15 2.42 6.48 -7.00
N ALA A 16 2.46 7.24 -5.91
CA ALA A 16 3.17 8.52 -5.86
C ALA A 16 4.69 8.32 -5.94
N GLU A 17 5.23 7.27 -5.30
CA GLU A 17 6.65 6.88 -5.38
C GLU A 17 6.95 6.02 -6.64
N ASP A 18 6.03 5.16 -7.06
CA ASP A 18 6.12 4.33 -8.28
C ASP A 18 4.81 4.32 -9.06
N PRO A 19 4.67 5.18 -10.10
CA PRO A 19 3.47 5.27 -10.93
C PRO A 19 3.10 3.94 -11.62
N GLY A 20 4.08 3.07 -11.84
CA GLY A 20 3.94 1.76 -12.46
C GLY A 20 3.53 0.65 -11.49
N ALA A 21 3.43 0.94 -10.18
CA ALA A 21 3.09 -0.06 -9.19
C ALA A 21 1.68 -0.62 -9.37
N GLU A 22 1.57 -1.95 -9.36
CA GLU A 22 0.29 -2.66 -9.33
C GLU A 22 -0.05 -3.04 -7.89
N VAL A 23 -1.02 -2.33 -7.31
CA VAL A 23 -1.51 -2.60 -5.95
C VAL A 23 -2.83 -3.38 -6.03
N ARG A 24 -2.85 -4.54 -5.39
CA ARG A 24 -4.02 -5.41 -5.23
C ARG A 24 -4.36 -5.51 -3.76
N VAL A 25 -5.59 -5.16 -3.41
CA VAL A 25 -6.08 -5.25 -2.04
C VAL A 25 -7.07 -6.40 -1.94
N ASP A 26 -6.74 -7.38 -1.12
CA ASP A 26 -7.60 -8.50 -0.78
C ASP A 26 -8.34 -8.18 0.53
N LEU A 27 -9.57 -7.68 0.40
CA LEU A 27 -10.40 -7.32 1.56
C LEU A 27 -10.94 -8.55 2.30
N ALA A 28 -11.06 -9.68 1.61
CA ALA A 28 -11.54 -10.94 2.18
C ALA A 28 -10.55 -11.52 3.20
N GLY A 29 -9.26 -11.47 2.90
CA GLY A 29 -8.15 -11.88 3.76
C GLY A 29 -7.43 -10.73 4.46
N GLY A 30 -7.89 -9.49 4.29
CA GLY A 30 -7.29 -8.30 4.91
C GLY A 30 -5.83 -8.06 4.52
N THR A 31 -5.45 -8.44 3.29
CA THR A 31 -4.06 -8.39 2.83
C THR A 31 -3.89 -7.41 1.67
N VAL A 32 -2.77 -6.69 1.62
CA VAL A 32 -2.41 -5.83 0.49
C VAL A 32 -1.17 -6.41 -0.19
N ARG A 33 -1.24 -6.59 -1.51
CA ARG A 33 -0.09 -6.97 -2.35
C ARG A 33 0.23 -5.83 -3.29
N ALA A 34 1.44 -5.33 -3.24
CA ALA A 34 1.95 -4.37 -4.22
C ALA A 34 3.06 -5.02 -5.03
N VAL A 35 2.93 -4.98 -6.35
CA VAL A 35 3.98 -5.33 -7.31
C VAL A 35 4.58 -4.01 -7.78
N THR A 36 5.82 -3.76 -7.40
CA THR A 36 6.52 -2.49 -7.65
C THR A 36 8.00 -2.79 -7.85
N ALA A 37 8.70 -1.91 -8.58
CA ALA A 37 10.14 -1.96 -8.68
C ALA A 37 10.85 -1.42 -7.42
N LEU A 38 10.11 -0.79 -6.51
CA LEU A 38 10.64 -0.23 -5.27
C LEU A 38 11.03 -1.32 -4.26
N PRO A 39 12.11 -1.11 -3.49
CA PRO A 39 12.43 -1.99 -2.38
C PRO A 39 11.33 -1.93 -1.30
N ARG A 40 11.16 -3.04 -0.57
CA ARG A 40 10.12 -3.15 0.47
C ARG A 40 10.16 -2.01 1.48
N ASP A 41 11.34 -1.57 1.90
CA ASP A 41 11.49 -0.48 2.86
C ASP A 41 10.91 0.83 2.36
N LYS A 42 11.01 1.11 1.05
CA LYS A 42 10.40 2.31 0.44
C LYS A 42 8.87 2.23 0.43
N VAL A 43 8.33 1.06 0.11
CA VAL A 43 6.89 0.81 0.15
C VAL A 43 6.36 0.96 1.57
N VAL A 44 7.06 0.40 2.57
CA VAL A 44 6.69 0.51 3.98
C VAL A 44 6.74 1.97 4.43
N ALA A 45 7.80 2.70 4.12
CA ALA A 45 7.92 4.12 4.47
C ALA A 45 6.76 4.93 3.89
N ALA A 46 6.42 4.75 2.61
CA ALA A 46 5.31 5.46 1.97
C ALA A 46 3.95 5.15 2.65
N ILE A 47 3.75 3.93 3.13
CA ILE A 47 2.54 3.52 3.85
C ILE A 47 2.52 4.09 5.29
N GLU A 48 3.67 4.10 5.96
CA GLU A 48 3.82 4.66 7.32
C GLU A 48 3.67 6.18 7.34
N GLU A 49 4.11 6.89 6.29
CA GLU A 49 3.89 8.34 6.14
C GLU A 49 2.41 8.71 6.04
N GLU A 50 1.59 7.83 5.46
CA GLU A 50 0.13 7.97 5.46
C GLU A 50 -0.51 7.61 6.81
N GLY A 51 0.28 7.17 7.79
CA GLY A 51 -0.17 6.78 9.13
C GLY A 51 -0.68 5.35 9.24
N TYR A 52 -0.37 4.48 8.27
CA TYR A 52 -0.75 3.06 8.32
C TYR A 52 0.42 2.17 8.76
N GLY A 53 0.17 1.25 9.67
CA GLY A 53 1.16 0.25 10.10
C GLY A 53 1.20 -0.95 9.15
N VAL A 54 2.40 -1.33 8.72
CA VAL A 54 2.62 -2.57 7.97
C VAL A 54 2.98 -3.70 8.94
N ALA A 55 2.18 -4.76 8.98
CA ALA A 55 2.51 -5.97 9.75
C ALA A 55 3.77 -6.62 9.16
N ARG A 56 4.76 -6.86 10.02
CA ARG A 56 6.13 -7.17 9.59
C ARG A 56 6.34 -8.62 9.20
#